data_AF-X1A4X0-F1
#
_entry.id   AF-X1A4X0-F1
#
_cell.length_a   1.000
_cell.length_b   1.000
_cell.length_c   1.000
_cell.angle_alpha   90.00
_cell.angle_beta   90.00
_cell.angle_gamma   90.00
#
_symmetry.space_group_name_H-M   'P 1'
#
loop_
_entity.id
_entity.type
_entity.pdbx_description
1 polymer ?
#
loop_
_entity_poly.entity_id
_entity_poly.type
_entity_poly.pdbx_seq_one_letter_code
_entity_poly.pdbx_strand_id
1 'polypeptide(L)'
;MTKLITFVNNTNNSTFFNPINGIYSKFDKNNLIDFFLFNFFILHIDFWDKNYFIARNSHPNKFFLVPWDFDLSFGQNASDPLLSYEEAEIHEKNLLYDRLLKNNTFRQNCTDRWKQLRGNSWSNESIFTILSRIYGESKNYLKLDLNIWNQSHNPEEYIEKLEDWISDRLSFCDEHFKNNFV
;
A
#
# COMPACT_ATOMS: atom_id res chain seq x y z
N MET A 1 -12.09 4.02 -20.44
CA MET A 1 -11.31 2.94 -19.81
C MET A 1 -10.56 2.08 -20.84
N THR A 2 -11.22 1.57 -21.90
CA THR A 2 -10.61 0.68 -22.91
C THR A 2 -9.26 1.14 -23.47
N LYS A 3 -9.12 2.42 -23.86
CA LYS A 3 -7.86 2.97 -24.39
C LYS A 3 -6.68 2.88 -23.40
N LEU A 4 -6.95 3.00 -22.09
CA LEU A 4 -5.93 2.90 -21.05
C LEU A 4 -5.46 1.46 -20.90
N ILE A 5 -6.40 0.52 -20.81
CA ILE A 5 -6.12 -0.92 -20.71
C ILE A 5 -5.32 -1.37 -21.94
N THR A 6 -5.77 -1.02 -23.15
CA THR A 6 -5.03 -1.34 -24.37
C THR A 6 -3.63 -0.75 -24.38
N PHE A 7 -3.44 0.47 -23.87
CA PHE A 7 -2.11 1.08 -23.77
C PHE A 7 -1.20 0.28 -22.82
N VAL A 8 -1.69 -0.08 -21.63
CA VAL A 8 -0.94 -0.87 -20.64
C VAL A 8 -0.63 -2.27 -21.15
N ASN A 9 -1.54 -2.90 -21.90
CA ASN A 9 -1.35 -4.28 -22.35
C ASN A 9 -0.44 -4.37 -23.59
N ASN A 10 -0.56 -3.43 -24.53
CA ASN A 10 -0.07 -3.66 -25.89
C ASN A 10 1.13 -2.78 -26.29
N THR A 11 1.47 -1.75 -25.50
CA THR A 11 2.65 -0.92 -25.83
C THR A 11 3.94 -1.60 -25.39
N ASN A 12 5.00 -1.50 -26.21
CA ASN A 12 6.33 -1.93 -25.79
C ASN A 12 6.91 -1.00 -24.70
N ASN A 13 8.00 -1.43 -24.05
CA ASN A 13 8.60 -0.69 -22.93
C ASN A 13 9.12 0.70 -23.30
N SER A 14 9.66 0.89 -24.52
CA SER A 14 10.15 2.20 -24.98
C SER A 14 9.00 3.23 -25.04
N THR A 15 7.85 2.83 -25.61
CA THR A 15 6.65 3.68 -25.66
C THR A 15 6.03 3.86 -24.28
N PHE A 16 5.97 2.79 -23.47
CA PHE A 16 5.35 2.84 -22.15
C PHE A 16 6.11 3.76 -21.19
N PHE A 17 7.44 3.76 -21.20
CA PHE A 17 8.26 4.62 -20.36
C PHE A 17 8.70 5.93 -21.03
N ASN A 18 8.11 6.28 -22.18
CA ASN A 18 8.42 7.54 -22.84
C ASN A 18 8.11 8.74 -21.91
N PRO A 19 9.05 9.69 -21.73
CA PRO A 19 8.88 10.78 -20.76
C PRO A 19 7.79 11.79 -21.15
N ILE A 20 7.41 11.86 -22.42
CA ILE A 20 6.43 12.83 -22.96
C ILE A 20 5.03 12.21 -23.04
N ASN A 21 4.91 11.02 -23.62
CA ASN A 21 3.62 10.40 -23.95
C ASN A 21 3.39 9.00 -23.34
N GLY A 22 4.32 8.55 -22.49
CA GLY A 22 4.27 7.26 -21.80
C GLY A 22 3.28 7.23 -20.64
N ILE A 23 3.48 6.28 -19.71
CA ILE A 23 2.55 5.99 -18.62
C ILE A 23 2.30 7.21 -17.72
N TYR A 24 3.31 8.02 -17.42
CA TYR A 24 3.19 9.21 -16.57
C TYR A 24 2.51 10.40 -17.26
N SER A 25 2.27 10.34 -18.57
CA SER A 25 1.35 11.27 -19.25
C SER A 25 -0.12 10.90 -19.00
N LYS A 26 -0.38 9.66 -18.57
CA LYS A 26 -1.73 9.10 -18.37
C LYS A 26 -2.06 8.96 -16.91
N PHE A 27 -1.11 8.55 -16.07
CA PHE A 27 -1.26 8.42 -14.63
C PHE A 27 -0.47 9.49 -13.88
N ASP A 28 -0.97 9.85 -12.71
CA ASP A 28 -0.18 10.58 -11.72
C ASP A 28 0.94 9.67 -11.19
N LYS A 29 2.20 10.06 -11.43
CA LYS A 29 3.38 9.29 -11.05
C LYS A 29 3.47 9.14 -9.52
N ASN A 30 3.22 10.21 -8.77
CA ASN A 30 3.38 10.19 -7.32
C ASN A 30 2.31 9.30 -6.69
N ASN A 31 1.08 9.34 -7.21
CA ASN A 31 0.03 8.43 -6.77
C ASN A 31 0.37 6.96 -7.04
N LEU A 32 0.97 6.62 -8.19
CA LEU A 32 1.41 5.23 -8.45
C LEU A 32 2.47 4.75 -7.45
N ILE A 33 3.40 5.63 -7.07
CA ILE A 33 4.41 5.32 -6.06
C ILE A 33 3.75 5.14 -4.70
N ASP A 34 2.95 6.12 -4.27
CA ASP A 34 2.29 6.11 -2.97
C ASP A 34 1.33 4.92 -2.82
N PHE A 35 0.62 4.54 -3.88
CA PHE A 35 -0.29 3.40 -3.90
C PHE A 35 0.46 2.05 -3.78
N PHE A 36 1.61 1.91 -4.45
CA PHE A 36 2.46 0.74 -4.27
C PHE A 36 2.98 0.65 -2.82
N LEU A 37 3.56 1.74 -2.30
CA LEU A 37 4.13 1.76 -0.95
C LEU A 37 3.06 1.55 0.12
N PHE A 38 1.86 2.07 -0.08
CA PHE A 38 0.74 1.90 0.82
C PHE A 38 0.42 0.42 1.01
N ASN A 39 0.18 -0.33 -0.07
CA ASN A 39 -0.11 -1.75 0.08
C ASN A 39 1.10 -2.57 0.52
N PHE A 40 2.30 -2.19 0.08
CA PHE A 40 3.51 -2.85 0.53
C PHE A 40 3.66 -2.76 2.05
N PHE A 41 3.25 -1.65 2.66
CA PHE A 41 3.22 -1.52 4.12
C PHE A 41 2.04 -2.28 4.74
N ILE A 42 0.80 -1.97 4.37
CA ILE A 42 -0.38 -2.50 5.09
C ILE A 42 -0.60 -4.00 4.86
N LEU A 43 0.00 -4.57 3.81
CA LEU A 43 -0.10 -5.97 3.41
C LEU A 43 -1.55 -6.46 3.24
N HIS A 44 -2.22 -5.97 2.20
CA HIS A 44 -3.56 -6.45 1.82
C HIS A 44 -3.48 -7.39 0.61
N ILE A 45 -3.88 -8.65 0.81
CA ILE A 45 -3.69 -9.76 -0.15
C ILE A 45 -4.43 -9.54 -1.49
N ASP A 46 -5.67 -9.05 -1.44
CA ASP A 46 -6.53 -8.86 -2.62
C ASP A 46 -6.36 -7.48 -3.29
N PHE A 47 -5.34 -6.71 -2.91
CA PHE A 47 -5.20 -5.30 -3.31
C PHE A 47 -4.83 -5.12 -4.80
N TRP A 48 -4.15 -6.09 -5.40
CA TRP A 48 -3.55 -5.89 -6.71
C TRP A 48 -4.57 -5.97 -7.86
N ASP A 49 -5.70 -6.66 -7.66
CA ASP A 49 -6.78 -6.83 -8.65
C ASP A 49 -8.16 -6.34 -8.16
N LYS A 50 -8.31 -6.00 -6.87
CA LYS A 50 -9.56 -5.51 -6.27
C LYS A 50 -9.27 -4.37 -5.28
N ASN A 51 -10.32 -3.86 -4.61
CA ASN A 51 -10.17 -2.95 -3.45
C ASN A 51 -9.48 -1.61 -3.78
N TYR A 52 -9.71 -1.12 -5.01
CA TYR A 52 -9.41 0.25 -5.39
C TYR A 52 -10.28 0.74 -6.54
N PHE A 53 -10.44 2.05 -6.63
CA PHE A 53 -11.03 2.71 -7.80
C PHE A 53 -9.95 3.31 -8.69
N ILE A 54 -10.23 3.32 -10.00
CA ILE A 54 -9.47 4.11 -10.97
C ILE A 54 -10.27 5.39 -11.25
N ALA A 55 -9.78 6.50 -10.73
CA ALA A 55 -10.36 7.82 -10.94
C ALA A 55 -9.54 8.62 -11.97
N ARG A 56 -10.14 9.65 -12.55
CA ARG A 56 -9.46 10.56 -13.49
C ARG A 56 -9.87 11.99 -13.22
N ASN A 57 -8.90 12.85 -12.96
CA ASN A 57 -9.17 14.28 -12.81
C ASN A 57 -9.53 14.89 -14.17
N SER A 58 -10.39 15.90 -14.18
CA SER A 58 -10.64 16.71 -15.39
C SER A 58 -9.41 17.52 -15.79
N HIS A 59 -8.61 17.94 -14.80
CA HIS A 59 -7.32 18.61 -14.95
C HIS A 59 -6.38 18.10 -13.84
N PRO A 60 -5.17 17.56 -14.12
CA PRO A 60 -4.42 17.56 -15.38
C PRO A 60 -4.78 16.40 -16.35
N ASN A 61 -6.02 15.88 -16.29
CA ASN A 61 -6.50 14.80 -17.16
C ASN A 61 -5.78 13.45 -16.99
N LYS A 62 -5.22 13.22 -15.80
CA LYS A 62 -4.51 11.99 -15.40
C LYS A 62 -5.36 11.07 -14.53
N PHE A 63 -5.13 9.78 -14.69
CA PHE A 63 -5.65 8.72 -13.85
C PHE A 63 -4.88 8.63 -12.53
N PHE A 64 -5.57 8.22 -11.49
CA PHE A 64 -5.00 7.92 -10.18
C PHE A 64 -5.83 6.80 -9.53
N LEU A 65 -5.19 6.09 -8.62
CA LEU A 65 -5.75 4.95 -7.89
C LEU A 65 -6.18 5.42 -6.51
N VAL A 66 -7.39 5.03 -6.12
CA VAL A 66 -7.98 5.36 -4.81
C VAL A 66 -8.19 4.06 -4.04
N PRO A 67 -7.51 3.87 -2.92
CA PRO A 67 -7.60 2.65 -2.13
C PRO A 67 -9.01 2.55 -1.47
N TRP A 68 -9.60 1.36 -1.40
CA TRP A 68 -10.90 1.07 -0.78
C TRP A 68 -10.88 -0.29 -0.05
N ASP A 69 -11.51 -0.42 1.12
CA ASP A 69 -11.74 -1.70 1.83
C ASP A 69 -10.46 -2.44 2.29
N PHE A 70 -9.96 -2.09 3.49
CA PHE A 70 -8.69 -2.59 4.07
C PHE A 70 -8.82 -3.19 5.47
N ASP A 71 -10.00 -3.65 5.84
CA ASP A 71 -10.22 -4.35 7.11
C ASP A 71 -9.35 -5.62 7.24
N LEU A 72 -9.08 -6.32 6.13
CA LEU A 72 -8.21 -7.49 6.05
C LEU A 72 -6.73 -7.16 5.78
N SER A 73 -6.20 -6.13 6.46
CA SER A 73 -4.80 -5.72 6.41
C SER A 73 -4.13 -5.80 7.79
N PHE A 74 -2.88 -5.36 7.92
CA PHE A 74 -2.16 -5.28 9.20
C PHE A 74 -2.15 -6.58 10.02
N GLY A 75 -1.91 -7.72 9.38
CA GLY A 75 -1.78 -9.01 10.08
C GLY A 75 -3.08 -9.77 10.33
N GLN A 76 -4.24 -9.19 9.98
CA GLN A 76 -5.54 -9.83 10.21
C GLN A 76 -5.78 -11.06 9.33
N ASN A 77 -5.38 -11.00 8.05
CA ASN A 77 -5.46 -12.13 7.12
C ASN A 77 -4.07 -12.70 6.75
N ALA A 78 -3.01 -11.91 6.94
CA ALA A 78 -1.62 -12.27 6.67
C ALA A 78 -0.79 -12.13 7.95
N SER A 79 -0.96 -13.06 8.89
CA SER A 79 -0.41 -12.92 10.24
C SER A 79 1.13 -12.92 10.31
N ASP A 80 1.81 -13.40 9.28
CA ASP A 80 3.26 -13.28 9.18
C ASP A 80 3.65 -11.90 8.58
N PRO A 81 4.20 -10.97 9.38
CA PRO A 81 4.59 -9.65 8.90
C PRO A 81 5.78 -9.69 7.93
N LEU A 82 6.54 -10.80 7.93
CA LEU A 82 7.69 -11.02 7.06
C LEU A 82 7.29 -11.59 5.70
N LEU A 83 6.00 -11.85 5.48
CA LEU A 83 5.49 -12.21 4.16
C LEU A 83 5.90 -11.14 3.16
N SER A 84 6.90 -11.46 2.35
CA SER A 84 7.15 -10.74 1.13
C SER A 84 5.99 -11.06 0.19
N TYR A 85 5.18 -10.05 -0.13
CA TYR A 85 4.52 -10.07 -1.44
C TYR A 85 5.65 -9.96 -2.45
N GLU A 86 6.20 -11.10 -2.83
CA GLU A 86 7.17 -11.17 -3.90
C GLU A 86 6.54 -10.52 -5.12
N GLU A 87 7.38 -9.92 -5.96
CA GLU A 87 6.94 -9.34 -7.23
C GLU A 87 6.07 -10.34 -8.02
N ALA A 88 6.24 -11.65 -7.82
CA ALA A 88 5.42 -12.74 -8.35
C ALA A 88 3.90 -12.52 -8.24
N GLU A 89 3.34 -12.17 -7.07
CA GLU A 89 1.89 -11.95 -6.97
C GLU A 89 1.43 -10.68 -7.71
N ILE A 90 2.27 -9.65 -7.72
CA ILE A 90 2.03 -8.42 -8.50
C ILE A 90 2.10 -8.72 -10.00
N HIS A 91 3.07 -9.52 -10.42
CA HIS A 91 3.29 -9.97 -11.80
C HIS A 91 2.05 -10.70 -12.34
N GLU A 92 1.43 -11.53 -11.52
CA GLU A 92 0.25 -12.31 -11.91
C GLU A 92 -1.04 -11.49 -11.90
N LYS A 93 -1.19 -10.55 -10.94
CA LYS A 93 -2.46 -9.88 -10.68
C LYS A 93 -2.56 -8.46 -11.27
N ASN A 94 -1.45 -7.77 -11.51
CA ASN A 94 -1.47 -6.37 -11.95
C ASN A 94 -0.37 -6.02 -12.96
N LEU A 95 -0.71 -6.10 -14.25
CA LEU A 95 0.22 -5.80 -15.34
C LEU A 95 0.77 -4.36 -15.31
N LEU A 96 0.02 -3.38 -14.78
CA LEU A 96 0.54 -2.02 -14.66
C LEU A 96 1.74 -2.00 -13.71
N TYR A 97 1.61 -2.59 -12.52
CA TYR A 97 2.69 -2.64 -11.55
C TYR A 97 3.79 -3.63 -11.94
N ASP A 98 3.47 -4.77 -12.55
CA ASP A 98 4.46 -5.67 -13.16
C ASP A 98 5.45 -4.91 -14.04
N ARG A 99 4.91 -4.08 -14.94
CA ARG A 99 5.72 -3.29 -15.85
C ARG A 99 6.50 -2.20 -15.12
N LEU A 100 5.87 -1.46 -14.22
CA LEU A 100 6.50 -0.39 -13.46
C LEU A 100 7.67 -0.91 -12.62
N LEU A 101 7.51 -2.04 -11.95
CA LEU A 101 8.53 -2.64 -11.10
C LEU A 101 9.74 -3.12 -11.89
N LYS A 102 9.59 -3.53 -13.15
CA LYS A 102 10.73 -3.82 -14.04
C LYS A 102 11.57 -2.58 -14.42
N ASN A 103 11.12 -1.37 -14.11
CA ASN A 103 11.85 -0.14 -14.39
C ASN A 103 12.67 0.33 -13.17
N ASN A 104 13.99 0.32 -13.30
CA ASN A 104 14.91 0.72 -12.22
C ASN A 104 14.64 2.15 -11.70
N THR A 105 14.22 3.08 -12.56
CA THR A 105 13.91 4.44 -12.13
C THR A 105 12.65 4.48 -11.27
N PHE A 106 11.59 3.73 -11.60
CA PHE A 106 10.41 3.62 -10.76
C PHE A 106 10.77 3.03 -9.39
N ARG A 107 11.52 1.93 -9.38
CA ARG A 107 12.03 1.29 -8.16
C ARG A 107 12.82 2.26 -7.28
N GLN A 108 13.74 3.02 -7.85
CA GLN A 108 14.48 4.05 -7.12
C GLN A 108 13.55 5.12 -6.53
N ASN A 109 12.54 5.58 -7.28
CA ASN A 109 11.58 6.57 -6.75
C ASN A 109 10.77 6.00 -5.59
N CYS A 110 10.41 4.72 -5.59
CA CYS A 110 9.76 4.06 -4.45
C CYS A 110 10.67 4.07 -3.23
N THR A 111 11.94 3.70 -3.39
CA THR A 111 12.93 3.75 -2.31
C THR A 111 13.08 5.16 -1.72
N ASP A 112 13.20 6.18 -2.57
CA ASP A 112 13.38 7.56 -2.13
C ASP A 112 12.12 8.07 -1.42
N ARG A 113 10.95 7.73 -1.94
CA ARG A 113 9.67 8.10 -1.33
C ARG A 113 9.44 7.38 0.00
N TRP A 114 9.81 6.10 0.11
CA TRP A 114 9.77 5.35 1.37
C TRP A 114 10.63 6.03 2.44
N LYS A 115 11.88 6.37 2.12
CA LYS A 115 12.78 7.10 3.03
C LYS A 115 12.19 8.44 3.47
N GLN A 116 11.57 9.19 2.56
CA GLN A 116 10.90 10.44 2.88
C GLN A 116 9.73 10.24 3.87
N LEU A 117 8.88 9.24 3.62
CA LEU A 117 7.73 8.93 4.47
C LEU A 117 8.18 8.48 5.87
N ARG A 118 9.17 7.58 5.94
CA ARG A 118 9.75 7.07 7.20
C ARG A 118 10.45 8.15 8.03
N GLY A 119 11.03 9.15 7.38
CA GLY A 119 11.60 10.33 8.05
C GLY A 119 10.57 11.34 8.56
N ASN A 120 9.27 11.11 8.33
CA ASN A 120 8.20 12.03 8.72
C ASN A 120 6.91 11.28 9.09
N SER A 121 5.91 11.31 8.20
CA SER A 121 4.53 10.90 8.48
C SER A 121 4.35 9.41 8.78
N TRP A 122 5.27 8.57 8.32
CA TRP A 122 5.28 7.13 8.58
C TRP A 122 6.39 6.71 9.53
N SER A 123 6.96 7.62 10.33
CA SER A 123 7.84 7.24 11.45
C SER A 123 7.10 6.34 12.45
N ASN A 124 7.83 5.53 13.22
CA ASN A 124 7.21 4.64 14.22
C ASN A 124 6.35 5.45 15.20
N GLU A 125 6.88 6.58 15.69
CA GLU A 125 6.15 7.50 16.56
C GLU A 125 4.86 8.01 15.90
N SER A 126 4.90 8.44 14.64
CA SER A 126 3.71 8.94 13.95
C SER A 126 2.64 7.86 13.78
N ILE A 127 3.03 6.63 13.42
CA ILE A 127 2.09 5.52 13.24
C ILE A 127 1.47 5.09 14.58
N PHE A 128 2.28 4.91 15.62
CA PHE A 128 1.77 4.52 16.95
C PHE A 128 0.95 5.64 17.62
N THR A 129 1.24 6.91 17.30
CA THR A 129 0.38 8.03 17.71
C THR A 129 -1.00 7.95 17.06
N ILE A 130 -1.08 7.57 15.78
CA ILE A 130 -2.37 7.38 15.09
C ILE A 130 -3.13 6.20 15.70
N LEU A 131 -2.47 5.07 15.89
CA LEU A 131 -3.09 3.87 16.47
C LEU A 131 -3.62 4.12 17.88
N SER A 132 -2.79 4.67 18.77
CA SER A 132 -3.17 4.99 20.14
C SER A 132 -4.31 6.00 20.22
N ARG A 133 -4.35 7.00 19.33
CA ARG A 133 -5.47 7.94 19.22
C ARG A 133 -6.77 7.23 18.82
N ILE A 134 -6.76 6.45 17.74
CA ILE A 134 -7.95 5.71 17.26
C ILE A 134 -8.46 4.74 18.34
N TYR A 135 -7.56 3.99 18.98
CA TYR A 135 -7.92 3.09 20.06
C TYR A 135 -8.45 3.85 21.28
N GLY A 136 -7.80 4.95 21.66
CA GLY A 136 -8.23 5.81 22.76
C GLY A 136 -9.64 6.38 22.58
N GLU A 137 -10.00 6.77 21.36
CA GLU A 137 -11.33 7.27 20.98
C GLU A 137 -12.41 6.17 20.99
N SER A 138 -12.04 4.92 20.67
CA SER A 138 -12.96 3.79 20.49
C SER A 138 -13.12 2.87 21.71
N LYS A 139 -12.12 2.81 22.62
CA LYS A 139 -12.04 1.80 23.69
C LYS A 139 -13.30 1.69 24.57
N ASN A 140 -13.96 2.81 24.88
CA ASN A 140 -15.14 2.79 25.75
C ASN A 140 -16.35 2.23 25.00
N TYR A 141 -16.49 2.55 23.72
CA TYR A 141 -17.55 2.00 22.86
C TYR A 141 -17.35 0.51 22.63
N LEU A 142 -16.11 0.07 22.43
CA LEU A 142 -15.78 -1.34 22.30
C LEU A 142 -16.13 -2.15 23.55
N LYS A 143 -15.85 -1.62 24.75
CA LYS A 143 -16.25 -2.26 26.02
C LYS A 143 -17.77 -2.38 26.15
N LEU A 144 -18.53 -1.37 25.72
CA LEU A 144 -19.99 -1.44 25.70
C LEU A 144 -20.48 -2.50 24.71
N ASP A 145 -19.94 -2.52 23.50
CA ASP A 145 -20.32 -3.45 22.45
C ASP A 145 -20.04 -4.91 22.85
N LEU A 146 -18.85 -5.21 23.37
CA LEU A 146 -18.48 -6.55 23.87
C LEU A 146 -19.44 -7.02 24.97
N ASN A 147 -19.85 -6.13 25.87
CA ASN A 147 -20.82 -6.45 26.92
C ASN A 147 -22.22 -6.72 26.36
N ILE A 148 -22.69 -5.93 25.39
CA ILE A 148 -24.02 -6.11 24.74
C ILE A 148 -24.08 -7.47 24.05
N TRP A 149 -22.99 -7.87 23.38
CA TRP A 149 -22.91 -9.11 22.62
C TRP A 149 -22.33 -10.29 23.39
N ASN A 150 -22.14 -10.14 24.72
CA ASN A 150 -21.58 -11.15 25.62
C ASN A 150 -20.29 -11.80 25.09
N GLN A 151 -19.40 -10.98 24.53
CA GLN A 151 -18.11 -11.39 23.98
C GLN A 151 -17.01 -11.24 25.04
N SER A 152 -16.10 -12.21 25.12
CA SER A 152 -15.01 -12.23 26.11
C SER A 152 -13.65 -11.82 25.54
N HIS A 153 -13.63 -11.13 24.40
CA HIS A 153 -12.39 -10.64 23.80
C HIS A 153 -11.72 -9.57 24.66
N ASN A 154 -10.39 -9.54 24.64
CA ASN A 154 -9.57 -8.52 25.30
C ASN A 154 -8.97 -7.59 24.23
N PRO A 155 -9.56 -6.41 23.95
CA PRO A 155 -9.06 -5.49 22.92
C PRO A 155 -7.60 -5.10 23.08
N GLU A 156 -7.15 -4.97 24.32
CA GLU A 156 -5.78 -4.61 24.67
C GLU A 156 -4.77 -5.64 24.08
N GLU A 157 -5.11 -6.94 24.10
CA GLU A 157 -4.27 -7.99 23.49
C GLU A 157 -4.20 -7.87 21.95
N TYR A 158 -5.29 -7.44 21.30
CA TYR A 158 -5.30 -7.22 19.86
C TYR A 158 -4.46 -6.00 19.48
N ILE A 159 -4.47 -4.94 20.30
CA ILE A 159 -3.64 -3.77 20.09
C ILE A 159 -2.16 -4.13 20.26
N GLU A 160 -1.79 -4.87 21.29
CA GLU A 160 -0.40 -5.33 21.49
C GLU A 160 0.10 -6.14 20.28
N LYS A 161 -0.69 -7.12 19.82
CA LYS A 161 -0.36 -7.90 18.61
C LYS A 161 -0.24 -7.04 17.35
N LEU A 162 -1.11 -6.05 17.20
CA LEU A 162 -1.07 -5.14 16.06
C LEU A 162 0.16 -4.23 16.12
N GLU A 163 0.56 -3.77 17.30
CA GLU A 163 1.77 -2.98 17.49
C GLU A 163 3.03 -3.77 17.14
N ASP A 164 3.12 -5.02 17.61
CA ASP A 164 4.20 -5.95 17.27
C ASP A 164 4.26 -6.18 15.75
N TRP A 165 3.13 -6.51 15.13
CA TRP A 165 3.06 -6.75 13.69
C TRP A 165 3.49 -5.51 12.88
N ILE A 166 3.03 -4.31 13.27
CA ILE A 166 3.41 -3.05 12.59
C ILE A 166 4.91 -2.79 12.73
N SER A 167 5.48 -3.03 13.91
CA SER A 167 6.91 -2.86 14.17
C SER A 167 7.76 -3.79 13.29
N ASP A 168 7.40 -5.06 13.24
CA ASP A 168 8.07 -6.07 12.42
C ASP A 168 7.93 -5.75 10.93
N ARG A 169 6.72 -5.35 10.49
CA ARG A 169 6.46 -5.01 9.09
C ARG A 169 7.25 -3.79 8.64
N LEU A 170 7.28 -2.73 9.45
CA LEU A 170 8.07 -1.54 9.15
C LEU A 170 9.57 -1.86 9.06
N SER A 171 10.07 -2.71 9.96
CA SER A 171 11.47 -3.15 9.95
C SER A 171 11.80 -3.95 8.68
N PHE A 172 10.93 -4.87 8.29
CA PHE A 172 11.04 -5.61 7.03
C PHE A 172 11.04 -4.66 5.81
N CYS A 173 10.10 -3.71 5.74
CA CYS A 173 10.05 -2.75 4.64
C CYS A 173 11.29 -1.84 4.61
N ASP A 174 11.78 -1.39 5.77
CA ASP A 174 13.00 -0.59 5.89
C ASP A 174 14.22 -1.34 5.35
N GLU A 175 14.35 -2.64 5.63
CA GLU A 175 15.39 -3.49 5.06
C GLU A 175 15.25 -3.65 3.55
N HIS A 176 14.03 -3.95 3.09
CA HIS A 176 13.71 -4.13 1.67
C HIS A 176 14.11 -2.91 0.82
N PHE A 177 13.73 -1.70 1.26
CA PHE A 177 14.05 -0.46 0.53
C PHE A 177 15.50 0.02 0.75
N LYS A 178 16.25 -0.57 1.70
CA LYS A 178 17.67 -0.26 1.93
C LYS A 178 18.61 -1.07 1.03
N ASN A 179 18.31 -2.35 0.78
CA ASN A 179 19.22 -3.30 0.13
C ASN A 179 19.17 -3.32 -1.41
N ASN A 180 18.86 -2.17 -2.03
CA ASN A 180 18.54 -2.01 -3.45
C ASN A 180 17.39 -2.93 -3.86
N PHE A 181 16.20 -2.36 -3.92
CA PHE A 181 15.01 -2.93 -4.55
C PHE A 181 15.37 -3.51 -5.94
N VAL A 182 15.70 -4.81 -6.01
CA VAL A 182 16.05 -5.53 -7.25
C VAL A 182 14.79 -6.09 -7.84
#